data_AF-A0A2P4S455-F1
#
_entry.id   AF-A0A2P4S455-F1
#
_cell.length_a   1.000
_cell.length_b   1.000
_cell.length_c   1.000
_cell.angle_alpha   90.00
_cell.angle_beta   90.00
_cell.angle_gamma   90.00
#
_symmetry.space_group_name_H-M   'P 1'
#
loop_
_entity.id
_entity.type
_entity.pdbx_description
1 polymer ?
#
loop_
_entity_poly.entity_id
_entity_poly.type
_entity_poly.pdbx_seq_one_letter_code
_entity_poly.pdbx_strand_id
1 'polypeptide(L)'
;SSPGGYLLFQQVPMVEIDGMKLVQTRAILNYIAGKYNLYGKDLKERALIDMYVEGLADLYELIMYHDFKPANEKEENLANILDKATNRYLPVFEKVRGKCLVA
;
A
#
# COMPACT_ATOMS: atom_id res chain seq x y z
N SER A 1 28.76 18.97 4.87
CA SER A 1 27.30 18.84 4.81
C SER A 1 26.89 18.69 3.35
N SER A 2 26.58 17.46 2.92
CA SER A 2 26.22 17.20 1.52
C SER A 2 24.74 17.55 1.29
N PRO A 3 24.32 18.04 0.11
CA PRO A 3 22.94 18.46 -0.17
C PRO A 3 21.87 17.35 -0.04
N GLY A 4 22.28 16.10 0.15
CA GLY A 4 21.43 14.91 0.29
C GLY A 4 21.17 14.44 1.74
N GLY A 5 21.28 15.32 2.74
CA GLY A 5 21.31 14.94 4.16
C GLY A 5 20.04 14.29 4.75
N TYR A 6 18.91 14.27 4.03
CA TYR A 6 17.62 13.79 4.55
C TYR A 6 17.00 12.64 3.76
N LEU A 7 17.40 12.44 2.50
CA LEU A 7 16.90 11.37 1.65
C LEU A 7 17.94 10.26 1.61
N LEU A 8 17.86 9.29 2.53
CA LEU A 8 18.86 8.21 2.67
C LEU A 8 19.14 7.49 1.33
N PHE A 9 18.12 7.33 0.48
CA PHE A 9 18.22 6.69 -0.84
C PHE A 9 17.99 7.66 -2.00
N GLN A 10 18.08 8.97 -1.76
CA GLN A 10 17.85 10.01 -2.78
C GLN A 10 16.48 9.90 -3.47
N GLN A 11 15.50 9.30 -2.79
CA GLN A 11 14.16 9.05 -3.29
C GLN A 11 13.12 9.62 -2.33
N VAL A 12 11.98 10.00 -2.90
CA VAL A 12 10.75 10.32 -2.19
C VAL A 12 9.81 9.11 -2.26
N PRO A 13 8.86 8.95 -1.32
CA PRO A 13 8.49 9.87 -0.24
C PRO A 13 9.46 9.90 0.95
N MET A 14 9.50 11.04 1.63
CA MET A 14 10.15 11.25 2.93
C MET A 14 9.20 12.01 3.86
N VAL A 15 9.09 11.57 5.11
CA VAL A 15 8.26 12.20 6.14
C VAL A 15 9.11 12.53 7.36
N GLU A 16 9.00 13.77 7.83
CA GLU A 16 9.54 14.19 9.12
C GLU A 16 8.47 13.99 10.21
N ILE A 17 8.73 13.09 11.17
CA ILE A 17 7.80 12.75 12.27
C ILE A 17 8.59 12.30 13.50
N ASP A 18 8.20 12.78 14.69
CA ASP A 18 8.86 12.45 15.98
C ASP A 18 10.38 12.66 15.99
N GLY A 19 10.84 13.72 15.31
CA GLY A 19 12.26 14.04 15.16
C GLY A 19 13.03 13.13 14.20
N MET A 20 12.36 12.15 13.57
CA MET A 20 12.93 11.28 12.53
C MET A 20 12.61 11.81 11.14
N LYS A 21 13.47 11.49 10.17
CA LYS A 21 13.26 11.69 8.73
C LYS A 21 13.18 10.33 8.05
N LEU A 22 11.97 9.79 7.98
CA LEU A 22 11.70 8.45 7.47
C LEU A 22 11.55 8.50 5.94
N VAL A 23 12.28 7.64 5.25
CA VAL A 23 12.10 7.34 3.81
C VAL A 23 11.55 5.92 3.65
N GLN A 24 11.17 5.54 2.44
CA GLN A 24 10.48 4.28 2.10
C GLN A 24 9.01 4.26 2.56
N THR A 25 8.10 4.19 1.60
CA THR A 25 6.64 4.24 1.82
C THR A 25 6.17 3.25 2.88
N ARG A 26 6.60 1.98 2.80
CA ARG A 26 6.25 0.94 3.79
C ARG A 26 6.75 1.28 5.20
N ALA A 27 7.97 1.79 5.35
CA ALA A 27 8.52 2.14 6.66
C ALA A 27 7.73 3.30 7.30
N ILE A 28 7.39 4.32 6.51
CA ILE A 28 6.57 5.46 6.94
C ILE A 28 5.18 4.99 7.38
N LEU A 29 4.49 4.20 6.55
CA LEU A 29 3.14 3.71 6.85
C LEU A 29 3.12 2.81 8.09
N ASN A 30 4.09 1.90 8.22
CA ASN A 30 4.20 1.01 9.37
C ASN A 30 4.46 1.76 10.67
N TYR A 31 5.28 2.81 10.61
CA TYR A 31 5.51 3.67 11.76
C TYR A 31 4.24 4.39 12.20
N ILE A 32 3.54 5.04 11.28
CA ILE A 32 2.29 5.78 11.55
C ILE A 32 1.24 4.82 12.13
N ALA A 33 1.01 3.69 11.49
CA ALA A 33 -0.03 2.77 11.92
C ALA A 33 0.34 2.08 13.25
N GLY A 34 1.61 1.83 13.55
CA GLY A 34 2.05 1.42 14.89
C GLY A 34 1.84 2.51 15.95
N LYS A 35 2.27 3.74 15.66
CA LYS A 35 2.16 4.90 16.56
C LYS A 35 0.72 5.20 16.98
N TYR A 36 -0.23 5.03 16.06
CA TYR A 36 -1.64 5.32 16.30
C TYR A 36 -2.50 4.08 16.59
N ASN A 37 -1.90 2.94 16.93
CA ASN A 37 -2.59 1.69 17.29
C ASN A 37 -3.52 1.15 16.20
N LEU A 38 -3.13 1.30 14.93
CA LEU A 38 -3.82 0.82 13.74
C LEU A 38 -3.16 -0.46 13.14
N TYR A 39 -2.14 -1.02 13.79
CA TYR A 39 -1.33 -2.15 13.29
C TYR A 39 -1.61 -3.49 14.00
N GLY A 40 -2.81 -3.67 14.55
CA GLY A 40 -3.20 -4.88 15.30
C GLY A 40 -2.58 -4.95 16.70
N LYS A 41 -3.20 -5.72 17.59
CA LYS A 41 -2.76 -5.83 19.00
C LYS A 41 -1.71 -6.91 19.23
N ASP A 42 -1.55 -7.83 18.28
CA ASP A 42 -0.63 -8.96 18.36
C ASP A 42 -0.07 -9.31 16.97
N LEU A 43 0.90 -10.23 16.96
CA LEU A 43 1.57 -10.65 15.73
C LEU A 43 0.63 -11.29 14.71
N LYS A 44 -0.47 -11.93 15.14
CA LYS A 44 -1.42 -12.57 14.23
C LYS A 44 -2.29 -11.53 13.54
N GLU A 45 -2.83 -10.58 14.30
CA GLU A 45 -3.60 -9.47 13.72
C GLU A 45 -2.72 -8.62 12.79
N ARG A 46 -1.48 -8.33 13.21
CA ARG A 46 -0.49 -7.66 12.39
C ARG A 46 -0.24 -8.37 11.07
N ALA A 47 -0.01 -9.70 11.11
CA ALA A 47 0.22 -10.48 9.90
C ALA A 47 -0.98 -10.48 8.94
N LEU A 48 -2.22 -10.45 9.47
CA LEU A 48 -3.42 -10.31 8.65
C LEU A 48 -3.52 -8.93 8.01
N ILE A 49 -3.21 -7.87 8.75
CA ILE A 49 -3.16 -6.49 8.23
C ILE A 49 -2.11 -6.41 7.11
N ASP A 50 -0.90 -6.91 7.35
CA ASP A 50 0.18 -6.96 6.37
C ASP A 50 -0.28 -7.68 5.09
N MET A 51 -0.87 -8.86 5.21
CA MET A 51 -1.37 -9.63 4.07
C MET A 51 -2.40 -8.84 3.23
N TYR A 52 -3.30 -8.09 3.87
CA TYR A 52 -4.30 -7.29 3.17
C TYR A 52 -3.71 -6.03 2.52
N VAL A 53 -2.84 -5.31 3.24
CA VAL A 53 -2.18 -4.11 2.74
C VAL A 53 -1.27 -4.45 1.56
N GLU A 54 -0.52 -5.54 1.65
CA GLU A 54 0.38 -5.96 0.57
C GLU A 54 -0.38 -6.43 -0.67
N GLY A 55 -1.48 -7.16 -0.49
CA GLY A 55 -2.36 -7.49 -1.61
C GLY A 55 -2.93 -6.25 -2.29
N LEU A 56 -3.30 -5.22 -1.54
CA LEU A 56 -3.78 -3.96 -2.10
C LEU A 56 -2.66 -3.15 -2.77
N ALA A 57 -1.43 -3.20 -2.24
CA ALA A 57 -0.27 -2.53 -2.80
C ALA A 57 0.03 -3.02 -4.23
N ASP A 58 -0.06 -4.34 -4.49
CA ASP A 58 0.11 -4.90 -5.83
C ASP A 58 -0.90 -4.32 -6.84
N LEU A 59 -2.16 -4.14 -6.44
CA LEU A 59 -3.18 -3.53 -7.30
C LEU A 59 -2.93 -2.03 -7.49
N TYR A 60 -2.59 -1.33 -6.40
CA TYR A 60 -2.31 0.09 -6.42
C TYR A 60 -1.12 0.42 -7.33
N GLU A 61 -0.09 -0.42 -7.35
CA GLU A 61 1.07 -0.25 -8.23
C GLU A 61 0.64 -0.24 -9.71
N LEU A 62 -0.24 -1.16 -10.13
CA LEU A 62 -0.77 -1.19 -11.49
C LEU A 62 -1.55 0.09 -11.84
N ILE A 63 -2.37 0.57 -10.90
CA ILE A 63 -3.15 1.81 -11.06
C ILE A 63 -2.20 3.01 -11.17
N MET A 64 -1.21 3.11 -10.29
CA MET A 64 -0.27 4.23 -10.26
C MET A 64 0.56 4.32 -11.54
N TYR A 65 1.00 3.19 -12.10
CA TYR A 65 1.77 3.18 -13.34
C TYR A 65 0.93 3.37 -14.60
N HIS A 66 -0.40 3.22 -14.52
CA HIS A 66 -1.29 3.38 -15.68
C HIS A 66 -1.13 4.74 -16.36
N ASP A 67 -1.03 5.82 -15.58
CA ASP A 67 -0.96 7.17 -16.15
C ASP A 67 0.32 7.42 -16.94
N PHE A 68 1.39 6.68 -16.63
CA PHE A 68 2.68 6.75 -17.30
C PHE A 68 2.81 5.83 -18.51
N LYS A 69 1.79 5.00 -18.80
CA LYS A 69 1.80 4.13 -19.98
C LYS A 69 1.62 4.91 -21.29
N PRO A 70 2.23 4.44 -22.40
CA PRO A 70 1.96 4.95 -23.74
C PRO A 70 0.46 4.89 -24.08
N ALA A 71 -0.04 5.85 -24.86
CA ALA A 71 -1.47 5.96 -25.16
C ALA A 71 -2.08 4.67 -25.77
N ASN A 72 -1.30 3.96 -26.60
CA ASN A 72 -1.71 2.70 -27.23
C ASN A 72 -1.75 1.51 -26.26
N GLU A 73 -1.17 1.60 -25.07
CA GLU A 73 -1.20 0.56 -24.03
C GLU A 73 -2.23 0.84 -22.94
N LYS A 74 -2.75 2.06 -22.84
CA LYS A 74 -3.61 2.47 -21.72
C LYS A 74 -4.90 1.65 -21.64
N GLU A 75 -5.56 1.42 -22.76
CA GLU A 75 -6.84 0.68 -22.78
C GLU A 75 -6.67 -0.77 -22.30
N GLU A 76 -5.67 -1.49 -22.82
CA GLU A 76 -5.36 -2.85 -22.39
C GLU A 76 -4.95 -2.90 -20.91
N ASN A 77 -4.11 -1.96 -20.47
CA ASN A 77 -3.68 -1.89 -19.07
C ASN A 77 -4.87 -1.60 -18.14
N LEU A 78 -5.80 -0.72 -18.54
CA LEU A 78 -7.02 -0.45 -17.80
C LEU A 78 -7.90 -1.71 -17.68
N ALA A 79 -8.06 -2.46 -18.77
CA ALA A 79 -8.80 -3.72 -18.74
C ALA A 79 -8.17 -4.74 -17.76
N ASN A 80 -6.84 -4.85 -17.75
CA ASN A 80 -6.10 -5.71 -16.80
C ASN A 80 -6.29 -5.26 -15.34
N ILE A 81 -6.22 -3.95 -15.07
CA ILE A 81 -6.48 -3.39 -13.74
C ILE A 81 -7.90 -3.73 -13.28
N LEU A 82 -8.89 -3.53 -14.14
CA LEU A 82 -10.29 -3.81 -13.83
C LEU A 82 -10.52 -5.30 -13.59
N ASP A 83 -9.95 -6.17 -14.42
CA ASP A 83 -10.02 -7.62 -14.25
C ASP A 83 -9.42 -8.04 -12.90
N LYS A 84 -8.20 -7.62 -12.60
CA LYS A 84 -7.55 -7.91 -11.31
C LYS A 84 -8.34 -7.36 -10.13
N ALA A 85 -8.83 -6.12 -10.21
CA ALA A 85 -9.64 -5.53 -9.15
C ALA A 85 -10.89 -6.37 -8.87
N THR A 86 -11.68 -6.65 -9.91
CA THR A 86 -12.99 -7.31 -9.81
C THR A 86 -12.90 -8.81 -9.54
N ASN A 87 -11.92 -9.51 -10.11
CA ASN A 87 -11.85 -10.97 -10.06
C ASN A 87 -10.83 -11.52 -9.05
N ARG A 88 -9.85 -10.71 -8.61
CA ARG A 88 -8.80 -11.17 -7.68
C ARG A 88 -8.84 -10.45 -6.32
N TYR A 89 -8.84 -9.12 -6.31
CA TYR A 89 -8.61 -8.37 -5.08
C TYR A 89 -9.89 -8.06 -4.30
N LEU A 90 -10.89 -7.42 -4.93
CA LEU A 90 -12.14 -7.04 -4.26
C LEU A 90 -12.90 -8.23 -3.64
N PRO A 91 -13.00 -9.40 -4.30
CA PRO A 91 -13.70 -10.54 -3.71
C PRO A 91 -13.10 -11.03 -2.39
N VAL A 92 -11.78 -10.86 -2.19
CA VAL A 92 -11.12 -11.22 -0.92
C VAL A 92 -11.66 -10.35 0.22
N PHE A 93 -11.75 -9.03 0.00
CA PHE A 93 -12.28 -8.09 0.99
C PHE A 93 -13.77 -8.31 1.24
N GLU A 94 -14.56 -8.60 0.20
CA GLU A 94 -15.98 -8.94 0.36
C GLU A 94 -16.19 -10.17 1.22
N LYS A 95 -15.38 -11.22 1.00
CA LYS A 95 -15.42 -12.45 1.81
C LYS A 95 -15.06 -12.20 3.28
N VAL A 96 -14.10 -11.32 3.54
CA VAL A 96 -13.73 -10.94 4.91
C VAL A 96 -14.83 -10.12 5.57
N ARG A 97 -15.40 -9.12 4.87
CA ARG A 97 -16.52 -8.31 5.36
C ARG A 97 -17.77 -9.15 5.61
N GLY A 98 -18.09 -10.07 4.72
CA GLY A 98 -19.26 -10.97 4.83
C GLY A 98 -19.20 -11.89 6.04
N LYS A 99 -18.00 -12.27 6.50
CA LYS A 99 -17.82 -13.04 7.75
C LYS A 99 -18.10 -12.23 9.02
N CYS A 100 -18.08 -10.90 8.95
CA CYS A 100 -18.33 -10.01 10.10
C CYS A 100 -19.82 -9.68 10.31
N LEU A 101 -20.72 -10.07 9.38
CA LEU A 101 -22.17 -9.87 9.49
C LEU A 101 -22.91 -11.06 10.13
N VAL A 102 -22.18 -12.11 10.54
CA VAL A 102 -22.75 -13.33 11.16
C VAL A 102 -22.07 -13.65 12.51
N ALA A 103 -21.49 -12.66 13.17
CA ALA A 103 -20.93 -12.79 14.52
C ALA A 103 -21.66 -11.87 15.50
#